data_AF-A0A1F6I1V6-F1
#
_entry.id   AF-A0A1F6I1V6-F1
#
_cell.length_a   1.000
_cell.length_b   1.000
_cell.length_c   1.000
_cell.angle_alpha   90.00
_cell.angle_beta   90.00
_cell.angle_gamma   90.00
#
_symmetry.space_group_name_H-M   'P 1'
#
loop_
_entity.id
_entity.type
_entity.pdbx_description
1 polymer ?
#
loop_
_entity_poly.entity_id
_entity_poly.type
_entity_poly.pdbx_seq_one_letter_code
_entity_poly.pdbx_strand_id
1 'polypeptide(L)'
;MINQQLNIYGKTILTTPITEGIKYAGSKLKILPYIVEILSDLKDVKNVLDGFSGSTRVSQAFAQLGYNTTSSDISMWSEVFATCYLQSNKSNEFYQKIIDHLNGLKGYDGWYTKHYGAELSGTKRPFQAKNTRKLDAIRDEIENLNLEWEDKCVILTSLIYALDSVDSTLGHYVSYLLEWSPRSYNNMVLKIPTRFKNSGRHEVIRGDIFETISDKKFDLTYFDPPYGSNNEKMPPSRVRYASYYHIWTTVIKHDKPVVFGKVNRREDSRDQVSASVFEEFRKDKNGSFIAMQALRKLIQETKSRYILLSYSSGGRATRQELNDIISESGKLLKAVEIDYKKNVMANMRWTNEWINGDGKHQEYLFLMEKNDQNNSLPN
;
A
#
# COMPACT_ATOMS: atom_id res chain seq x y z
N MET A 1 -18.08 19.10 -6.98
CA MET A 1 -18.17 19.00 -8.45
C MET A 1 -16.78 18.68 -8.96
N ILE A 2 -16.61 17.50 -9.56
CA ILE A 2 -15.37 17.12 -10.24
C ILE A 2 -15.20 18.13 -11.39
N ASN A 3 -14.07 18.83 -11.47
CA ASN A 3 -13.80 19.74 -12.56
C ASN A 3 -13.46 18.89 -13.80
N GLN A 4 -14.50 18.44 -14.50
CA GLN A 4 -14.38 17.54 -15.64
C GLN A 4 -13.99 18.39 -16.87
N GLN A 5 -12.71 18.39 -17.23
CA GLN A 5 -12.30 18.85 -18.55
C GLN A 5 -12.48 17.71 -19.55
N LEU A 6 -13.19 17.96 -20.64
CA LEU A 6 -13.30 17.02 -21.76
C LEU A 6 -12.13 17.26 -22.72
N ASN A 7 -11.48 16.20 -23.17
CA ASN A 7 -10.53 16.32 -24.29
C ASN A 7 -11.28 16.51 -25.62
N ILE A 8 -10.53 16.75 -26.71
CA ILE A 8 -11.08 16.93 -28.07
C ILE A 8 -11.89 15.73 -28.59
N TYR A 9 -11.84 14.58 -27.90
CA TYR A 9 -12.61 13.37 -28.21
C TYR A 9 -13.79 13.13 -27.24
N GLY A 10 -14.11 14.10 -26.37
CA GLY A 10 -15.19 13.98 -25.40
C GLY A 10 -14.90 13.05 -24.22
N LYS A 11 -13.63 12.70 -23.95
CA LYS A 11 -13.21 11.92 -22.79
C LYS A 11 -12.93 12.83 -21.61
N THR A 12 -13.43 12.47 -20.42
CA THR A 12 -13.09 13.15 -19.17
C THR A 12 -11.59 13.00 -18.90
N ILE A 13 -10.86 14.11 -18.83
CA ILE A 13 -9.48 14.12 -18.37
C ILE A 13 -9.50 14.26 -16.85
N LEU A 14 -9.17 13.17 -16.15
CA LEU A 14 -8.87 13.24 -14.73
C LEU A 14 -7.37 13.53 -14.56
N THR A 15 -7.05 14.64 -13.92
CA THR A 15 -5.67 14.92 -13.51
C THR A 15 -5.30 13.99 -12.37
N THR A 16 -4.16 13.30 -12.48
CA THR A 16 -3.66 12.42 -11.40
C THR A 16 -3.39 13.25 -10.15
N PRO A 17 -4.06 12.97 -9.01
CA PRO A 17 -3.82 13.72 -7.79
C PRO A 17 -2.41 13.51 -7.23
N ILE A 18 -1.90 14.52 -6.53
CA ILE A 18 -0.67 14.38 -5.75
C ILE A 18 -0.99 13.50 -4.54
N THR A 19 -0.09 12.57 -4.24
CA THR A 19 -0.24 11.65 -3.12
C THR A 19 1.06 11.59 -2.33
N GLU A 20 0.99 11.09 -1.10
CA GLU A 20 2.14 10.87 -0.22
C GLU A 20 2.20 9.43 0.27
N GLY A 21 3.36 9.01 0.79
CA GLY A 21 3.61 7.65 1.23
C GLY A 21 5.09 7.41 1.43
N ILE A 22 5.42 6.46 2.30
CA ILE A 22 6.78 6.00 2.59
C ILE A 22 7.43 5.28 1.42
N LYS A 23 8.75 5.04 1.51
CA LYS A 23 9.41 4.00 0.71
C LYS A 23 8.69 2.67 0.91
N TYR A 24 8.22 2.09 -0.20
CA TYR A 24 7.32 0.95 -0.19
C TYR A 24 7.54 0.08 -1.43
N ALA A 25 7.95 -1.17 -1.23
CA ALA A 25 7.96 -2.22 -2.24
C ALA A 25 6.55 -2.44 -2.79
N GLY A 26 6.39 -2.24 -4.10
CA GLY A 26 5.09 -2.29 -4.77
C GLY A 26 4.31 -0.97 -4.77
N SER A 27 4.93 0.16 -4.40
CA SER A 27 4.28 1.48 -4.47
C SER A 27 3.76 1.79 -5.87
N LYS A 28 2.47 2.13 -5.95
CA LYS A 28 1.77 2.41 -7.20
C LYS A 28 1.86 3.84 -7.69
N LEU A 29 2.74 4.65 -7.11
CA LEU A 29 2.94 6.06 -7.51
C LEU A 29 3.16 6.21 -9.03
N LYS A 30 3.97 5.34 -9.63
CA LYS A 30 4.29 5.42 -11.07
C LYS A 30 3.15 4.96 -11.98
N ILE A 31 2.28 4.07 -11.50
CA ILE A 31 1.14 3.57 -12.31
C ILE A 31 -0.16 4.31 -12.03
N LEU A 32 -0.18 5.17 -11.01
CA LEU A 32 -1.34 5.95 -10.60
C LEU A 32 -1.99 6.71 -11.77
N PRO A 33 -1.24 7.32 -12.71
CA PRO A 33 -1.85 7.95 -13.88
C PRO A 33 -2.68 7.00 -14.74
N TYR A 34 -2.22 5.76 -14.93
CA TYR A 34 -2.94 4.74 -15.70
C TYR A 34 -4.20 4.27 -14.97
N ILE A 35 -4.14 4.10 -13.64
CA ILE A 35 -5.31 3.78 -12.81
C ILE A 35 -6.38 4.88 -12.96
N VAL A 36 -5.96 6.15 -12.85
CA VAL A 36 -6.84 7.31 -12.99
C VAL A 36 -7.42 7.43 -14.41
N GLU A 37 -6.62 7.13 -15.43
CA GLU A 37 -7.11 7.12 -16.82
C GLU A 37 -8.16 6.02 -17.03
N ILE A 38 -7.93 4.81 -16.55
CA ILE A 38 -8.91 3.71 -16.62
C ILE A 38 -10.21 4.10 -15.91
N LEU A 39 -10.11 4.71 -14.73
CA LEU A 39 -11.26 5.22 -13.99
C LEU A 39 -12.06 6.26 -14.77
N SER A 40 -11.40 7.14 -15.52
CA SER A 40 -12.05 8.19 -16.30
C SER A 40 -12.93 7.66 -17.44
N ASP A 41 -12.66 6.42 -17.88
CA ASP A 41 -13.44 5.72 -18.91
C ASP A 41 -14.72 5.06 -18.34
N LEU A 42 -14.81 4.92 -17.02
CA LEU A 42 -15.93 4.24 -16.36
C LEU A 42 -17.05 5.23 -16.03
N LYS A 43 -18.29 4.80 -16.28
CA LYS A 43 -19.50 5.56 -15.95
C LYS A 43 -20.14 5.02 -14.67
N ASP A 44 -20.82 5.91 -13.95
CA ASP A 44 -21.63 5.57 -12.77
C ASP A 44 -20.85 4.88 -11.63
N VAL A 45 -19.56 5.21 -11.48
CA VAL A 45 -18.71 4.74 -10.37
C VAL A 45 -18.73 5.79 -9.26
N LYS A 46 -19.11 5.39 -8.04
CA LYS A 46 -19.11 6.27 -6.87
C LYS A 46 -18.42 5.65 -5.66
N ASN A 47 -18.72 4.40 -5.34
CA ASN A 47 -18.18 3.67 -4.20
C ASN A 47 -17.05 2.77 -4.67
N VAL A 48 -15.85 3.00 -4.14
CA VAL A 48 -14.63 2.32 -4.60
C VAL A 48 -13.89 1.69 -3.42
N LEU A 49 -13.34 0.51 -3.65
CA LEU A 49 -12.46 -0.18 -2.71
C LEU A 49 -11.02 -0.14 -3.21
N ASP A 50 -10.10 0.20 -2.33
CA ASP A 50 -8.67 -0.12 -2.45
C ASP A 50 -8.37 -1.28 -1.48
N GLY A 51 -8.34 -2.51 -2.00
CA GLY A 51 -8.38 -3.73 -1.19
C GLY A 51 -7.03 -4.14 -0.56
N PHE A 52 -5.94 -3.54 -1.02
CA PHE A 52 -4.58 -3.77 -0.54
C PHE A 52 -3.85 -2.44 -0.52
N SER A 53 -4.37 -1.52 0.28
CA SER A 53 -4.07 -0.09 0.15
C SER A 53 -2.63 0.27 0.43
N GLY A 54 -1.90 -0.54 1.20
CA GLY A 54 -0.50 -0.35 1.48
C GLY A 54 -0.19 1.07 1.97
N SER A 55 0.68 1.79 1.27
CA SER A 55 1.00 3.20 1.59
C SER A 55 -0.10 4.22 1.25
N THR A 56 -1.29 3.76 0.82
CA THR A 56 -2.52 4.52 0.56
C THR A 56 -2.49 5.45 -0.66
N ARG A 57 -1.54 5.26 -1.58
CA ARG A 57 -1.43 6.06 -2.81
C ARG A 57 -2.72 6.03 -3.64
N VAL A 58 -3.29 4.85 -3.87
CA VAL A 58 -4.52 4.68 -4.66
C VAL A 58 -5.73 5.20 -3.88
N SER A 59 -5.86 4.84 -2.61
CA SER A 59 -6.87 5.39 -1.69
C SER A 59 -6.92 6.92 -1.66
N GLN A 60 -5.78 7.60 -1.54
CA GLN A 60 -5.69 9.06 -1.56
C GLN A 60 -6.14 9.65 -2.90
N ALA A 61 -5.77 9.02 -4.01
CA ALA A 61 -6.18 9.49 -5.33
C ALA A 61 -7.68 9.33 -5.53
N PHE A 62 -8.25 8.19 -5.15
CA PHE A 62 -9.69 7.96 -5.21
C PHE A 62 -10.46 9.01 -4.41
N ALA A 63 -10.03 9.31 -3.20
CA ALA A 63 -10.70 10.30 -2.37
C ALA A 63 -10.61 11.72 -2.95
N GLN A 64 -9.44 12.13 -3.47
CA GLN A 64 -9.26 13.44 -4.11
C GLN A 64 -10.06 13.59 -5.41
N LEU A 65 -10.31 12.49 -6.11
CA LEU A 65 -11.17 12.47 -7.31
C LEU A 65 -12.68 12.50 -6.96
N GLY A 66 -13.03 12.46 -5.66
CA GLY A 66 -14.40 12.61 -5.18
C GLY A 66 -15.17 11.30 -5.04
N TYR A 67 -14.50 10.14 -5.08
CA TYR A 67 -15.14 8.85 -4.82
C TYR A 67 -15.35 8.60 -3.32
N ASN A 68 -16.37 7.81 -2.97
CA ASN A 68 -16.52 7.24 -1.64
C ASN A 68 -15.53 6.07 -1.51
N THR A 69 -14.38 6.33 -0.91
CA THR A 69 -13.27 5.37 -0.84
C THR A 69 -13.31 4.54 0.43
N THR A 70 -13.37 3.22 0.27
CA THR A 70 -13.00 2.26 1.32
C THR A 70 -11.54 1.87 1.12
N SER A 71 -10.71 2.10 2.15
CA SER A 71 -9.31 1.71 2.18
C SER A 71 -9.15 0.50 3.09
N SER A 72 -8.61 -0.59 2.57
CA SER A 72 -8.46 -1.84 3.31
C SER A 72 -7.03 -2.36 3.23
N ASP A 73 -6.50 -2.83 4.35
CA ASP A 73 -5.24 -3.56 4.43
C ASP A 73 -5.17 -4.32 5.76
N ILE A 74 -4.38 -5.38 5.83
CA ILE A 74 -4.13 -6.08 7.10
C ILE A 74 -3.19 -5.28 8.03
N SER A 75 -2.42 -4.36 7.45
CA SER A 75 -1.35 -3.65 8.14
C SER A 75 -1.86 -2.44 8.92
N MET A 76 -1.54 -2.38 10.21
CA MET A 76 -1.87 -1.22 11.06
C MET A 76 -1.26 0.10 10.58
N TRP A 77 -0.07 0.07 9.96
CA TRP A 77 0.51 1.30 9.41
C TRP A 77 -0.24 1.81 8.18
N SER A 78 -0.91 0.92 7.44
CA SER A 78 -1.79 1.32 6.34
C SER A 78 -3.06 1.97 6.86
N GLU A 79 -3.68 1.40 7.91
CA GLU A 79 -4.81 2.01 8.64
C GLU A 79 -4.47 3.41 9.16
N VAL A 80 -3.29 3.60 9.76
CA VAL A 80 -2.86 4.92 10.25
C VAL A 80 -2.77 5.94 9.11
N PHE A 81 -2.17 5.57 7.97
CA PHE A 81 -2.10 6.47 6.81
C PHE A 81 -3.49 6.74 6.23
N ALA A 82 -4.32 5.71 6.08
CA ALA A 82 -5.66 5.84 5.53
C ALA A 82 -6.52 6.75 6.41
N THR A 83 -6.48 6.56 7.73
CA THR A 83 -7.19 7.41 8.70
C THR A 83 -6.69 8.86 8.62
N CYS A 84 -5.37 9.07 8.52
CA CYS A 84 -4.79 10.40 8.35
C CYS A 84 -5.34 11.12 7.11
N TYR A 85 -5.38 10.48 5.94
CA TYR A 85 -5.81 11.14 4.71
C TYR A 85 -7.32 11.15 4.50
N LEU A 86 -8.04 10.14 4.98
CA LEU A 86 -9.44 9.90 4.63
C LEU A 86 -10.43 10.26 5.75
N GLN A 87 -9.99 10.39 7.00
CA GLN A 87 -10.91 10.58 8.13
C GLN A 87 -10.55 11.79 9.02
N SER A 88 -9.28 12.21 9.06
CA SER A 88 -8.90 13.40 9.83
C SER A 88 -9.56 14.68 9.31
N ASN A 89 -10.07 15.50 10.23
CA ASN A 89 -10.91 16.66 9.88
C ASN A 89 -10.46 17.99 10.52
N LYS A 90 -9.54 17.98 11.50
CA LYS A 90 -9.05 19.22 12.12
C LYS A 90 -8.16 20.01 11.15
N SER A 91 -8.00 21.30 11.42
CA SER A 91 -7.24 22.18 10.53
C SER A 91 -5.73 21.90 10.58
N ASN A 92 -5.00 22.31 9.54
CA ASN A 92 -3.54 22.16 9.52
C ASN A 92 -2.88 22.95 10.66
N GLU A 93 -3.45 24.09 11.04
CA GLU A 93 -2.95 24.93 12.13
C GLU A 93 -3.06 24.22 13.49
N PHE A 94 -4.09 23.39 13.70
CA PHE A 94 -4.21 22.55 14.88
C PHE A 94 -3.03 21.57 14.97
N TYR A 95 -2.77 20.82 13.90
CA TYR A 95 -1.67 19.84 13.88
C TYR A 95 -0.29 20.49 13.89
N GLN A 96 -0.12 21.67 13.28
CA GLN A 96 1.14 22.39 13.25
C GLN A 96 1.64 22.69 14.67
N LYS A 97 0.75 23.17 15.55
CA LYS A 97 1.10 23.46 16.96
C LYS A 97 1.65 22.23 17.69
N ILE A 98 1.04 21.06 17.46
CA ILE A 98 1.49 19.80 18.05
C ILE A 98 2.84 19.40 17.45
N ILE A 99 2.99 19.48 16.14
CA ILE A 99 4.23 19.14 15.43
C ILE A 99 5.40 20.04 15.88
N ASP A 100 5.16 21.33 16.07
CA ASP A 100 6.18 22.28 16.54
C ASP A 100 6.64 21.94 17.96
N HIS A 101 5.69 21.63 18.86
CA HIS A 101 6.00 21.14 20.20
C HIS A 101 6.87 19.86 20.16
N LEU A 102 6.45 18.85 19.39
CA LEU A 102 7.19 17.59 19.24
C LEU A 102 8.58 17.81 18.64
N ASN A 103 8.71 18.68 17.64
CA ASN A 103 10.00 19.07 17.05
C ASN A 103 10.90 19.82 18.03
N GLY A 104 10.34 20.48 19.06
CA GLY A 104 11.09 21.16 20.13
C GLY A 104 11.65 20.25 21.23
N LEU A 105 11.13 19.02 21.40
CA LEU A 105 11.53 18.11 22.48
C LEU A 105 13.04 17.79 22.52
N LYS A 106 13.63 17.72 23.70
CA LYS A 106 14.98 17.15 23.85
C LYS A 106 14.91 15.62 23.83
N GLY A 107 15.65 14.98 22.93
CA GLY A 107 15.74 13.53 22.87
C GLY A 107 16.53 12.91 24.04
N TYR A 108 16.26 11.64 24.32
CA TYR A 108 17.01 10.82 25.30
C TYR A 108 17.18 9.39 24.80
N ASP A 109 18.13 8.65 25.37
CA ASP A 109 18.32 7.25 25.04
C ASP A 109 17.20 6.39 25.66
N GLY A 110 16.32 5.85 24.81
CA GLY A 110 15.25 4.95 25.23
C GLY A 110 15.29 3.60 24.49
N TRP A 111 14.12 2.98 24.36
CA TRP A 111 13.98 1.67 23.73
C TRP A 111 14.33 1.73 22.24
N TYR A 112 13.88 2.78 21.54
CA TYR A 112 14.16 2.92 20.12
C TYR A 112 15.64 3.15 19.86
N THR A 113 16.32 3.99 20.66
CA THR A 113 17.77 4.16 20.53
C THR A 113 18.52 2.87 20.78
N LYS A 114 18.16 2.11 21.81
CA LYS A 114 18.79 0.83 22.12
C LYS A 114 18.63 -0.20 21.00
N HIS A 115 17.45 -0.30 20.40
CA HIS A 115 17.11 -1.40 19.49
C HIS A 115 17.21 -1.03 18.01
N TYR A 116 16.92 0.22 17.64
CA TYR A 116 16.91 0.71 16.25
C TYR A 116 17.88 1.86 15.98
N GLY A 117 18.61 2.33 16.99
CA GLY A 117 19.60 3.40 16.89
C GLY A 117 21.03 2.90 16.98
N ALA A 118 21.94 3.54 16.25
CA ALA A 118 23.37 3.33 16.40
C ALA A 118 24.16 4.62 16.24
N GLU A 119 25.24 4.76 17.01
CA GLU A 119 26.26 5.77 16.74
C GLU A 119 26.98 5.46 15.42
N LEU A 120 27.70 6.43 14.86
CA LEU A 120 28.38 6.28 13.57
C LEU A 120 29.37 5.11 13.52
N SER A 121 30.06 4.85 14.65
CA SER A 121 30.98 3.72 14.84
C SER A 121 30.31 2.46 15.41
N GLY A 122 29.00 2.49 15.62
CA GLY A 122 28.23 1.45 16.30
C GLY A 122 27.83 0.27 15.41
N THR A 123 27.14 -0.70 16.03
CA THR A 123 26.54 -1.83 15.31
C THR A 123 25.45 -1.32 14.37
N LYS A 124 25.46 -1.73 13.09
CA LYS A 124 24.54 -1.19 12.07
C LYS A 124 23.06 -1.33 12.46
N ARG A 125 22.32 -0.25 12.24
CA ARG A 125 20.91 -0.06 12.58
C ARG A 125 20.23 0.78 11.50
N PRO A 126 18.88 0.79 11.44
CA PRO A 126 18.18 1.55 10.41
C PRO A 126 18.31 3.07 10.59
N PHE A 127 18.63 3.55 11.79
CA PHE A 127 18.71 4.97 12.10
C PHE A 127 19.95 5.30 12.93
N GLN A 128 20.50 6.50 12.74
CA GLN A 128 21.51 7.03 13.63
C GLN A 128 20.90 7.35 15.01
N ALA A 129 21.69 7.20 16.08
CA ALA A 129 21.25 7.36 17.48
C ALA A 129 20.60 8.72 17.73
N LYS A 130 21.12 9.80 17.13
CA LYS A 130 20.53 11.15 17.21
C LYS A 130 19.05 11.21 16.84
N ASN A 131 18.63 10.45 15.82
CA ASN A 131 17.24 10.46 15.33
C ASN A 131 16.35 9.55 16.19
N THR A 132 16.89 8.45 16.71
CA THR A 132 16.13 7.57 17.60
C THR A 132 15.95 8.14 19.00
N ARG A 133 16.90 8.94 19.51
CA ARG A 133 16.73 9.66 20.79
C ARG A 133 15.55 10.62 20.72
N LYS A 134 15.42 11.28 19.56
CA LYS A 134 14.29 12.16 19.27
C LYS A 134 12.99 11.36 19.14
N LEU A 135 13.03 10.18 18.50
CA LEU A 135 11.90 9.26 18.41
C LEU A 135 11.41 8.79 19.79
N ASP A 136 12.32 8.40 20.68
CA ASP A 136 11.99 8.02 22.06
C ASP A 136 11.18 9.12 22.75
N ALA A 137 11.69 10.35 22.75
CA ALA A 137 10.98 11.48 23.36
C ALA A 137 9.63 11.80 22.69
N ILE A 138 9.57 11.80 21.35
CA ILE A 138 8.34 12.12 20.63
C ILE A 138 7.27 11.06 20.88
N ARG A 139 7.61 9.77 20.91
CA ARG A 139 6.60 8.73 21.11
C ARG A 139 6.06 8.73 22.53
N ASP A 140 6.89 8.92 23.54
CA ASP A 140 6.37 9.04 24.91
C ASP A 140 5.43 10.26 25.01
N GLU A 141 5.78 11.39 24.37
CA GLU A 141 4.91 12.58 24.38
C GLU A 141 3.59 12.40 23.62
N ILE A 142 3.57 11.68 22.50
CA ILE A 142 2.33 11.40 21.75
C ILE A 142 1.32 10.63 22.63
N GLU A 143 1.77 9.78 23.57
CA GLU A 143 0.86 9.13 24.52
C GLU A 143 0.32 10.10 25.58
N ASN A 144 1.13 11.08 26.01
CA ASN A 144 0.69 12.09 27.00
C ASN A 144 -0.32 13.09 26.43
N LEU A 145 -0.30 13.34 25.12
CA LEU A 145 -1.19 14.30 24.46
C LEU A 145 -2.66 13.84 24.42
N ASN A 146 -2.96 12.56 24.68
CA ASN A 146 -4.31 11.99 24.71
C ASN A 146 -5.17 12.39 23.50
N LEU A 147 -4.59 12.29 22.31
CA LEU A 147 -5.26 12.63 21.06
C LEU A 147 -6.32 11.58 20.70
N GLU A 148 -7.45 12.04 20.13
CA GLU A 148 -8.40 11.18 19.43
C GLU A 148 -7.68 10.38 18.33
N TRP A 149 -8.21 9.22 17.98
CA TRP A 149 -7.53 8.27 17.09
C TRP A 149 -7.16 8.91 15.74
N GLU A 150 -8.08 9.63 15.10
CA GLU A 150 -7.86 10.28 13.82
C GLU A 150 -6.75 11.34 13.88
N ASP A 151 -6.68 12.09 14.97
CA ASP A 151 -5.65 13.09 15.19
C ASP A 151 -4.30 12.45 15.49
N LYS A 152 -4.29 11.39 16.31
CA LYS A 152 -3.10 10.57 16.57
C LYS A 152 -2.56 9.99 15.27
N CYS A 153 -3.42 9.56 14.36
CA CYS A 153 -3.01 9.06 13.03
C CYS A 153 -2.29 10.13 12.20
N VAL A 154 -2.71 11.40 12.24
CA VAL A 154 -2.00 12.49 11.54
C VAL A 154 -0.59 12.67 12.11
N ILE A 155 -0.47 12.69 13.44
CA ILE A 155 0.83 12.87 14.12
C ILE A 155 1.75 11.65 13.90
N LEU A 156 1.21 10.44 13.97
CA LEU A 156 1.96 9.21 13.68
C LEU A 156 2.40 9.13 12.22
N THR A 157 1.56 9.56 11.27
CA THR A 157 1.94 9.65 9.85
C THR A 157 3.10 10.62 9.66
N SER A 158 3.02 11.81 10.29
CA SER A 158 4.11 12.79 10.30
C SER A 158 5.41 12.22 10.83
N LEU A 159 5.36 11.52 11.97
CA LEU A 159 6.51 10.88 12.60
C LEU A 159 7.14 9.80 11.70
N ILE A 160 6.32 8.94 11.10
CA ILE A 160 6.80 7.88 10.21
C ILE A 160 7.46 8.48 8.97
N TYR A 161 6.91 9.56 8.39
CA TYR A 161 7.55 10.24 7.26
C TYR A 161 8.86 10.91 7.64
N ALA A 162 8.92 11.51 8.84
CA ALA A 162 10.16 12.07 9.37
C ALA A 162 11.24 11.00 9.51
N LEU A 163 10.89 9.82 10.07
CA LEU A 163 11.80 8.67 10.17
C LEU A 163 12.22 8.14 8.80
N ASP A 164 11.27 7.93 7.89
CA ASP A 164 11.55 7.43 6.53
C ASP A 164 12.50 8.36 5.78
N SER A 165 12.48 9.66 6.06
CA SER A 165 13.40 10.64 5.44
C SER A 165 14.86 10.53 5.92
N VAL A 166 15.12 9.86 7.04
CA VAL A 166 16.46 9.77 7.68
C VAL A 166 16.94 8.33 7.89
N ASP A 167 16.35 7.36 7.18
CA ASP A 167 16.68 5.95 7.30
C ASP A 167 17.94 5.56 6.49
N SER A 168 18.59 4.48 6.91
CA SER A 168 19.72 3.86 6.23
C SER A 168 19.39 2.47 5.69
N THR A 169 18.31 2.40 4.91
CA THR A 169 17.81 1.15 4.31
C THR A 169 17.61 1.27 2.79
N LEU A 170 17.31 0.13 2.15
CA LEU A 170 16.89 0.03 0.75
C LEU A 170 15.37 0.26 0.55
N GLY A 171 14.66 0.72 1.59
CA GLY A 171 13.20 0.90 1.58
C GLY A 171 12.41 -0.19 2.31
N HIS A 172 13.08 -1.02 3.12
CA HIS A 172 12.47 -2.00 4.02
C HIS A 172 13.39 -2.29 5.22
N TYR A 173 12.85 -2.87 6.29
CA TYR A 173 13.54 -3.03 7.58
C TYR A 173 14.01 -4.45 7.90
N VAL A 174 14.28 -5.25 6.86
CA VAL A 174 14.73 -6.65 6.99
C VAL A 174 16.20 -6.85 6.64
N SER A 175 16.84 -5.82 6.08
CA SER A 175 18.27 -5.70 5.90
C SER A 175 18.67 -4.22 5.85
N TYR A 176 19.90 -3.92 6.24
CA TYR A 176 20.42 -2.56 6.35
C TYR A 176 21.66 -2.38 5.46
N LEU A 177 21.88 -1.15 5.00
CA LEU A 177 23.03 -0.81 4.19
C LEU A 177 24.34 -1.03 4.97
N LEU A 178 25.40 -1.36 4.24
CA LEU A 178 26.73 -1.46 4.85
C LEU A 178 27.25 -0.08 5.29
N GLU A 179 26.99 0.95 4.51
CA GLU A 179 27.37 2.32 4.86
C GLU A 179 26.13 3.14 5.19
N TRP A 180 26.31 4.15 6.04
CA TRP A 180 25.24 5.10 6.34
C TRP A 180 24.82 5.82 5.06
N SER A 181 23.52 5.78 4.75
CA SER A 181 22.97 6.52 3.62
C SER A 181 23.22 8.03 3.82
N PRO A 182 23.43 8.81 2.75
CA PRO A 182 23.59 10.27 2.87
C PRO A 182 22.46 10.94 3.64
N ARG A 183 21.21 10.48 3.44
CA ARG A 183 20.03 11.02 4.14
C ARG A 183 20.01 10.74 5.64
N SER A 184 20.65 9.67 6.11
CA SER A 184 20.68 9.33 7.53
C SER A 184 21.44 10.36 8.39
N TYR A 185 22.29 11.18 7.76
CA TYR A 185 22.98 12.29 8.40
C TYR A 185 22.10 13.52 8.62
N ASN A 186 20.88 13.56 8.07
CA ASN A 186 19.93 14.62 8.38
C ASN A 186 19.33 14.42 9.79
N ASN A 187 18.76 15.49 10.34
CA ASN A 187 17.97 15.42 11.56
C ASN A 187 16.52 15.11 11.20
N MET A 188 15.89 14.23 11.96
CA MET A 188 14.47 13.94 11.84
C MET A 188 13.66 15.21 12.18
N VAL A 189 12.76 15.60 11.27
CA VAL A 189 11.86 16.75 11.45
C VAL A 189 10.45 16.35 11.01
N LEU A 190 9.49 16.46 11.92
CA LEU A 190 8.08 16.22 11.64
C LEU A 190 7.52 17.35 10.78
N LYS A 191 6.70 17.00 9.80
CA LYS A 191 5.98 17.92 8.90
C LYS A 191 4.53 17.48 8.79
N ILE A 192 3.61 18.43 8.61
CA ILE A 192 2.22 18.07 8.35
C ILE A 192 2.17 17.25 7.05
N PRO A 193 1.54 16.06 7.05
CA PRO A 193 1.23 15.36 5.81
C PRO A 193 0.42 16.27 4.87
N THR A 194 0.63 16.16 3.57
CA THR A 194 -0.07 16.90 2.51
C THR A 194 -1.51 16.41 2.39
N ARG A 195 -2.33 16.74 3.41
CA ARG A 195 -3.74 16.37 3.47
C ARG A 195 -4.54 17.23 2.49
N PHE A 196 -5.67 16.68 2.06
CA PHE A 196 -6.61 17.34 1.17
C PHE A 196 -7.96 17.50 1.86
N LYS A 197 -8.79 18.42 1.36
CA LYS A 197 -10.14 18.59 1.89
C LYS A 197 -10.97 17.37 1.55
N ASN A 198 -11.46 16.71 2.59
CA ASN A 198 -12.30 15.55 2.45
C ASN A 198 -13.76 15.96 2.20
N SER A 199 -14.42 15.32 1.23
CA SER A 199 -15.84 15.55 0.93
C SER A 199 -16.64 14.27 0.63
N GLY A 200 -15.97 13.10 0.63
CA GLY A 200 -16.59 11.81 0.39
C GLY A 200 -16.96 11.10 1.70
N ARG A 201 -17.75 10.04 1.59
CA ARG A 201 -17.96 9.10 2.71
C ARG A 201 -16.89 8.03 2.62
N HIS A 202 -15.82 8.19 3.40
CA HIS A 202 -14.70 7.26 3.39
C HIS A 202 -14.77 6.29 4.57
N GLU A 203 -14.22 5.10 4.33
CA GLU A 203 -14.11 4.05 5.33
C GLU A 203 -12.69 3.52 5.34
N VAL A 204 -12.19 3.19 6.52
CA VAL A 204 -10.86 2.60 6.74
C VAL A 204 -11.06 1.30 7.49
N ILE A 205 -10.52 0.21 6.94
CA ILE A 205 -10.68 -1.14 7.49
C ILE A 205 -9.30 -1.77 7.64
N ARG A 206 -8.94 -2.13 8.87
CA ARG A 206 -7.81 -3.00 9.13
C ARG A 206 -8.29 -4.44 9.29
N GLY A 207 -8.12 -5.26 8.25
CA GLY A 207 -8.66 -6.62 8.26
C GLY A 207 -8.17 -7.46 7.08
N ASP A 208 -8.52 -8.75 7.11
CA ASP A 208 -8.33 -9.63 5.98
C ASP A 208 -9.27 -9.23 4.84
N ILE A 209 -8.79 -9.31 3.59
CA ILE A 209 -9.57 -8.87 2.43
C ILE A 209 -10.86 -9.67 2.25
N PHE A 210 -10.90 -10.95 2.60
CA PHE A 210 -12.09 -11.79 2.49
C PHE A 210 -13.16 -11.38 3.51
N GLU A 211 -12.75 -10.89 4.67
CA GLU A 211 -13.66 -10.28 5.66
C GLU A 211 -14.16 -8.91 5.19
N THR A 212 -13.28 -8.10 4.60
CA THR A 212 -13.65 -6.77 4.08
C THR A 212 -14.74 -6.84 2.99
N ILE A 213 -14.67 -7.83 2.09
CA ILE A 213 -15.58 -7.92 0.93
C ILE A 213 -16.86 -8.71 1.20
N SER A 214 -16.99 -9.45 2.32
CA SER A 214 -18.12 -10.39 2.53
C SER A 214 -19.48 -9.71 2.45
N ASP A 215 -19.60 -8.55 3.10
CA ASP A 215 -20.88 -7.86 3.35
C ASP A 215 -20.96 -6.48 2.70
N LYS A 216 -20.05 -6.17 1.77
CA LYS A 216 -19.99 -4.87 1.09
C LYS A 216 -20.12 -5.02 -0.42
N LYS A 217 -20.73 -4.02 -1.05
CA LYS A 217 -20.85 -3.89 -2.51
C LYS A 217 -20.16 -2.62 -2.97
N PHE A 218 -19.43 -2.72 -4.07
CA PHE A 218 -18.70 -1.61 -4.66
C PHE A 218 -19.06 -1.43 -6.14
N ASP A 219 -18.83 -0.23 -6.67
CA ASP A 219 -18.95 0.02 -8.10
C ASP A 219 -17.63 -0.38 -8.81
N LEU A 220 -16.50 -0.14 -8.14
CA LEU A 220 -15.17 -0.58 -8.56
C LEU A 220 -14.36 -1.08 -7.35
N THR A 221 -13.62 -2.17 -7.52
CA THR A 221 -12.58 -2.58 -6.58
C THR A 221 -11.23 -2.63 -7.26
N TYR A 222 -10.23 -1.99 -6.63
CA TYR A 222 -8.83 -2.10 -7.02
C TYR A 222 -8.13 -3.14 -6.15
N PHE A 223 -7.48 -4.10 -6.79
CA PHE A 223 -6.72 -5.15 -6.12
C PHE A 223 -5.26 -5.15 -6.57
N ASP A 224 -4.37 -5.17 -5.59
CA ASP A 224 -2.92 -5.27 -5.75
C ASP A 224 -2.33 -6.11 -4.61
N PRO A 225 -2.68 -7.41 -4.54
CA PRO A 225 -2.22 -8.25 -3.44
C PRO A 225 -0.69 -8.41 -3.49
N PRO A 226 -0.06 -8.73 -2.35
CA PRO A 226 1.37 -8.95 -2.29
C PRO A 226 1.73 -10.28 -2.98
N TYR A 227 1.99 -10.23 -4.29
CA TYR A 227 2.43 -11.42 -5.03
C TYR A 227 3.84 -11.80 -4.57
N GLY A 228 3.98 -13.01 -4.02
CA GLY A 228 5.29 -13.58 -3.75
C GLY A 228 6.11 -13.72 -5.04
N SER A 229 7.42 -13.51 -4.97
CA SER A 229 8.31 -13.68 -6.12
C SER A 229 8.25 -15.11 -6.69
N ASN A 230 8.33 -15.24 -8.01
CA ASN A 230 8.40 -16.50 -8.75
C ASN A 230 9.83 -16.97 -9.06
N ASN A 231 10.83 -16.48 -8.32
CA ASN A 231 12.22 -16.78 -8.63
C ASN A 231 12.59 -18.22 -8.20
N GLU A 232 12.36 -19.22 -9.06
CA GLU A 232 12.64 -20.65 -8.81
C GLU A 232 14.10 -20.93 -8.42
N LYS A 233 15.04 -20.06 -8.83
CA LYS A 233 16.48 -20.18 -8.54
C LYS A 233 16.88 -19.66 -7.16
N MET A 234 16.00 -18.96 -6.45
CA MET A 234 16.20 -18.61 -5.04
C MET A 234 15.27 -19.48 -4.21
N PRO A 235 15.76 -20.25 -3.21
CA PRO A 235 14.85 -20.79 -2.20
C PRO A 235 14.04 -19.60 -1.68
N PRO A 236 12.70 -19.68 -1.62
CA PRO A 236 11.82 -18.53 -1.37
C PRO A 236 12.39 -17.79 -0.17
N SER A 237 12.98 -16.62 -0.43
CA SER A 237 13.71 -15.89 0.59
C SER A 237 12.71 -15.63 1.71
N ARG A 238 12.95 -16.27 2.86
CA ARG A 238 11.89 -16.60 3.82
C ARG A 238 11.13 -15.39 4.37
N VAL A 239 11.59 -14.17 4.13
CA VAL A 239 11.02 -12.93 4.63
C VAL A 239 9.71 -12.57 3.92
N ARG A 240 8.59 -12.68 4.65
CA ARG A 240 7.24 -12.32 4.18
C ARG A 240 7.02 -10.81 4.15
N TYR A 241 6.05 -10.34 3.38
CA TYR A 241 5.73 -8.92 3.20
C TYR A 241 5.52 -8.18 4.53
N ALA A 242 4.78 -8.81 5.46
CA ALA A 242 4.53 -8.28 6.80
C ALA A 242 5.82 -7.94 7.57
N SER A 243 6.93 -8.62 7.28
CA SER A 243 8.23 -8.34 7.91
C SER A 243 8.90 -7.07 7.41
N TYR A 244 8.63 -6.63 6.17
CA TYR A 244 9.35 -5.51 5.56
C TYR A 244 9.17 -4.20 6.32
N TYR A 245 8.04 -4.03 6.99
CA TYR A 245 7.64 -2.78 7.63
C TYR A 245 7.37 -2.92 9.13
N HIS A 246 7.95 -3.95 9.77
CA HIS A 246 7.75 -4.25 11.19
C HIS A 246 8.03 -3.06 12.12
N ILE A 247 8.98 -2.18 11.77
CA ILE A 247 9.31 -0.98 12.55
C ILE A 247 8.12 -0.02 12.65
N TRP A 248 7.32 0.12 11.58
CA TRP A 248 6.13 0.98 11.62
C TRP A 248 5.10 0.46 12.61
N THR A 249 4.93 -0.87 12.70
CA THR A 249 4.11 -1.49 13.75
C THR A 249 4.64 -1.14 15.15
N THR A 250 5.96 -1.20 15.37
CA THR A 250 6.58 -0.82 16.65
C THR A 250 6.43 0.66 16.98
N VAL A 251 6.52 1.54 15.98
CA VAL A 251 6.31 2.99 16.18
C VAL A 251 4.85 3.27 16.53
N ILE A 252 3.90 2.68 15.81
CA ILE A 252 2.47 2.93 16.03
C ILE A 252 2.02 2.37 17.38
N LYS A 253 2.25 1.07 17.62
CA LYS A 253 1.86 0.40 18.87
C LYS A 253 2.61 0.94 20.09
N HIS A 254 3.85 1.39 19.89
CA HIS A 254 4.75 1.82 20.96
C HIS A 254 4.87 0.78 22.09
N ASP A 255 4.84 -0.49 21.70
CA ASP A 255 4.70 -1.65 22.59
C ASP A 255 6.04 -2.28 22.99
N LYS A 256 7.16 -1.68 22.57
CA LYS A 256 8.53 -2.06 22.99
C LYS A 256 8.76 -3.59 22.91
N PRO A 257 8.52 -4.21 21.73
CA PRO A 257 8.36 -5.65 21.56
C PRO A 257 9.67 -6.40 21.82
N VAL A 258 9.58 -7.71 22.03
CA VAL A 258 10.75 -8.58 21.94
C VAL A 258 11.23 -8.60 20.48
N VAL A 259 12.55 -8.43 20.28
CA VAL A 259 13.17 -8.39 18.95
C VAL A 259 14.18 -9.52 18.75
N PHE A 260 14.39 -9.91 17.51
CA PHE A 260 15.24 -11.04 17.14
C PHE A 260 16.12 -10.78 15.91
N GLY A 261 17.17 -11.60 15.80
CA GLY A 261 18.10 -11.61 14.69
C GLY A 261 18.99 -10.36 14.62
N LYS A 262 19.92 -10.34 13.65
CA LYS A 262 20.91 -9.26 13.52
C LYS A 262 20.30 -7.88 13.23
N VAL A 263 19.09 -7.86 12.68
CA VAL A 263 18.37 -6.64 12.27
C VAL A 263 17.31 -6.20 13.28
N ASN A 264 17.16 -6.89 14.42
CA ASN A 264 16.16 -6.61 15.45
C ASN A 264 14.70 -6.57 14.91
N ARG A 265 14.30 -7.58 14.13
CA ARG A 265 12.87 -7.72 13.74
C ARG A 265 12.01 -8.01 14.96
N ARG A 266 10.75 -7.59 14.96
CA ARG A 266 9.79 -7.99 16.00
C ARG A 266 9.56 -9.50 15.97
N GLU A 267 9.50 -10.16 17.13
CA GLU A 267 9.24 -11.61 17.21
C GLU A 267 7.93 -12.04 16.52
N ASP A 268 6.88 -11.22 16.63
CA ASP A 268 5.58 -11.45 15.98
C ASP A 268 5.61 -11.27 14.44
N SER A 269 6.68 -10.67 13.89
CA SER A 269 6.89 -10.55 12.45
C SER A 269 7.67 -11.74 11.87
N ARG A 270 7.75 -12.87 12.56
CA ARG A 270 8.38 -14.07 11.99
C ARG A 270 7.59 -14.62 10.82
N ASP A 271 8.34 -15.18 9.88
CA ASP A 271 7.83 -15.65 8.59
C ASP A 271 6.84 -16.83 8.71
N GLN A 272 6.85 -17.55 9.84
CA GLN A 272 5.91 -18.63 10.16
C GLN A 272 4.59 -18.15 10.77
N VAL A 273 4.52 -16.89 11.21
CA VAL A 273 3.39 -16.34 11.97
C VAL A 273 2.49 -15.47 11.07
N SER A 274 3.08 -14.74 10.12
CA SER A 274 2.38 -13.70 9.35
C SER A 274 2.55 -13.92 7.83
N ALA A 275 1.91 -14.96 7.29
CA ALA A 275 1.94 -15.26 5.86
C ALA A 275 0.61 -14.89 5.18
N SER A 276 0.66 -14.00 4.19
CA SER A 276 -0.49 -13.80 3.29
C SER A 276 -0.64 -14.99 2.36
N VAL A 277 -1.88 -15.44 2.13
CA VAL A 277 -2.18 -16.53 1.18
C VAL A 277 -1.76 -16.17 -0.25
N PHE A 278 -1.74 -14.89 -0.59
CA PHE A 278 -1.30 -14.38 -1.90
C PHE A 278 0.23 -14.45 -2.09
N GLU A 279 0.98 -14.62 -0.99
CA GLU A 279 2.43 -14.85 -1.01
C GLU A 279 2.79 -16.35 -1.07
N GLU A 280 1.82 -17.26 -1.04
CA GLU A 280 2.08 -18.70 -0.93
C GLU A 280 2.62 -19.33 -2.22
N PHE A 281 3.78 -19.97 -2.10
CA PHE A 281 4.56 -20.49 -3.23
C PHE A 281 4.29 -21.97 -3.51
N ARG A 282 3.69 -22.65 -2.54
CA ARG A 282 3.30 -24.04 -2.70
C ARG A 282 2.20 -24.18 -3.73
N LYS A 283 2.30 -25.28 -4.47
CA LYS A 283 1.23 -25.80 -5.31
C LYS A 283 0.39 -26.75 -4.47
N ASP A 284 -0.89 -26.86 -4.81
CA ASP A 284 -1.75 -27.88 -4.28
C ASP A 284 -1.43 -29.27 -4.87
N LYS A 285 -2.19 -30.28 -4.45
CA LYS A 285 -2.07 -31.66 -4.94
C LYS A 285 -2.27 -31.82 -6.46
N ASN A 286 -2.88 -30.84 -7.11
CA ASN A 286 -3.17 -30.83 -8.55
C ASN A 286 -2.15 -29.99 -9.35
N GLY A 287 -1.12 -29.44 -8.68
CA GLY A 287 -0.09 -28.63 -9.33
C GLY A 287 -0.45 -27.15 -9.52
N SER A 288 -1.57 -26.67 -8.97
CA SER A 288 -2.01 -25.27 -9.06
C SER A 288 -1.47 -24.45 -7.88
N PHE A 289 -0.97 -23.24 -8.13
CA PHE A 289 -0.47 -22.37 -7.07
C PHE A 289 -1.60 -21.94 -6.11
N ILE A 290 -1.38 -22.07 -4.80
CA ILE A 290 -2.35 -21.66 -3.77
C ILE A 290 -2.71 -20.18 -3.89
N ALA A 291 -1.72 -19.32 -4.21
CA ALA A 291 -1.95 -17.89 -4.43
C ALA A 291 -2.94 -17.62 -5.60
N MET A 292 -2.96 -18.48 -6.63
CA MET A 292 -3.91 -18.34 -7.74
C MET A 292 -5.32 -18.77 -7.36
N GLN A 293 -5.44 -19.77 -6.51
CA GLN A 293 -6.74 -20.16 -5.95
C GLN A 293 -7.30 -19.04 -5.06
N ALA A 294 -6.45 -18.39 -4.27
CA ALA A 294 -6.85 -17.24 -3.48
C ALA A 294 -7.27 -16.06 -4.36
N LEU A 295 -6.55 -15.77 -5.46
CA LEU A 295 -6.93 -14.72 -6.40
C LEU A 295 -8.26 -15.03 -7.10
N ARG A 296 -8.46 -16.28 -7.54
CA ARG A 296 -9.73 -16.75 -8.10
C ARG A 296 -10.88 -16.56 -7.12
N LYS A 297 -10.71 -17.02 -5.87
CA LYS A 297 -11.68 -16.85 -4.79
C LYS A 297 -11.99 -15.37 -4.55
N LEU A 298 -10.96 -14.52 -4.50
CA LEU A 298 -11.10 -13.07 -4.28
C LEU A 298 -11.98 -12.43 -5.37
N ILE A 299 -11.68 -12.72 -6.64
CA ILE A 299 -12.46 -12.19 -7.77
C ILE A 299 -13.91 -12.72 -7.73
N GLN A 300 -14.11 -14.00 -7.43
CA GLN A 300 -15.44 -14.62 -7.36
C GLN A 300 -16.32 -14.03 -6.24
N GLU A 301 -15.78 -13.92 -5.02
CA GLU A 301 -16.53 -13.46 -3.83
C GLU A 301 -16.76 -11.95 -3.81
N THR A 302 -15.92 -11.17 -4.50
CA THR A 302 -16.06 -9.71 -4.54
C THR A 302 -17.37 -9.28 -5.23
N LYS A 303 -18.25 -8.60 -4.49
CA LYS A 303 -19.49 -8.00 -5.01
C LYS A 303 -19.17 -6.62 -5.60
N SER A 304 -18.70 -6.58 -6.83
CA SER A 304 -18.39 -5.34 -7.54
C SER A 304 -18.83 -5.39 -9.00
N ARG A 305 -19.20 -4.24 -9.58
CA ARG A 305 -19.44 -4.15 -11.03
C ARG A 305 -18.10 -4.25 -11.79
N TYR A 306 -17.12 -3.46 -11.37
CA TYR A 306 -15.79 -3.46 -11.98
C TYR A 306 -14.72 -3.96 -11.02
N ILE A 307 -13.75 -4.71 -11.53
CA ILE A 307 -12.51 -5.05 -10.81
C ILE A 307 -11.34 -4.56 -11.64
N LEU A 308 -10.45 -3.78 -11.02
CA LEU A 308 -9.17 -3.39 -11.58
C LEU A 308 -8.06 -4.13 -10.82
N LEU A 309 -7.43 -5.08 -11.47
CA LEU A 309 -6.36 -5.90 -10.90
C LEU A 309 -4.99 -5.40 -11.38
N SER A 310 -4.11 -5.06 -10.45
CA SER A 310 -2.69 -4.87 -10.74
C SER A 310 -1.94 -6.18 -10.59
N TYR A 311 -1.05 -6.47 -11.54
CA TYR A 311 -0.27 -7.70 -11.54
C TYR A 311 1.11 -7.46 -12.14
N SER A 312 2.18 -7.98 -11.54
CA SER A 312 3.54 -7.87 -12.08
C SER A 312 3.95 -9.15 -12.82
N SER A 313 4.67 -9.03 -13.94
CA SER A 313 5.19 -10.17 -14.72
C SER A 313 6.18 -11.07 -13.96
N GLY A 314 6.69 -10.61 -12.80
CA GLY A 314 7.45 -11.44 -11.86
C GLY A 314 6.59 -12.30 -10.92
N GLY A 315 5.26 -12.21 -11.04
CA GLY A 315 4.30 -13.02 -10.30
C GLY A 315 4.23 -14.47 -10.78
N ARG A 316 3.46 -15.30 -10.05
CA ARG A 316 3.41 -16.77 -10.24
C ARG A 316 2.47 -17.26 -11.32
N ALA A 317 1.38 -16.53 -11.55
CA ALA A 317 0.40 -16.80 -12.59
C ALA A 317 1.02 -16.64 -13.98
N THR A 318 0.70 -17.58 -14.87
CA THR A 318 0.83 -17.36 -16.30
C THR A 318 -0.23 -16.39 -16.79
N ARG A 319 0.01 -15.80 -17.97
CA ARG A 319 -0.98 -14.99 -18.68
C ARG A 319 -2.28 -15.75 -18.89
N GLN A 320 -2.20 -17.00 -19.36
CA GLN A 320 -3.40 -17.81 -19.61
C GLN A 320 -4.22 -18.02 -18.33
N GLU A 321 -3.59 -18.38 -17.22
CA GLU A 321 -4.28 -18.58 -15.94
C GLU A 321 -5.02 -17.33 -15.45
N LEU A 322 -4.42 -16.14 -15.58
CA LEU A 322 -5.11 -14.90 -15.19
C LEU A 322 -6.32 -14.62 -16.09
N ASN A 323 -6.19 -14.87 -17.39
CA ASN A 323 -7.31 -14.68 -18.32
C ASN A 323 -8.44 -15.66 -18.04
N ASP A 324 -8.11 -16.92 -17.71
CA ASP A 324 -9.09 -17.94 -17.34
C ASP A 324 -9.83 -17.53 -16.05
N ILE A 325 -9.11 -17.12 -15.01
CA ILE A 325 -9.70 -16.63 -13.74
C ILE A 325 -10.65 -15.45 -13.97
N ILE A 326 -10.25 -14.48 -14.81
CA ILE A 326 -11.09 -13.32 -15.13
C ILE A 326 -12.34 -13.76 -15.89
N SER A 327 -12.18 -14.63 -16.89
CA SER A 327 -13.27 -15.11 -17.77
C SER A 327 -14.29 -15.98 -17.02
N GLU A 328 -13.88 -16.66 -15.95
CA GLU A 328 -14.78 -17.41 -15.06
C GLU A 328 -15.81 -16.50 -14.36
N SER A 329 -15.46 -15.24 -14.08
CA SER A 329 -16.26 -14.32 -13.24
C SER A 329 -16.78 -13.08 -13.95
N GLY A 330 -16.41 -12.87 -15.22
CA GLY A 330 -16.76 -11.67 -15.95
C GLY A 330 -16.10 -11.55 -17.31
N LYS A 331 -16.13 -10.34 -17.86
CA LYS A 331 -15.53 -9.99 -19.14
C LYS A 331 -14.34 -9.07 -18.91
N LEU A 332 -13.18 -9.42 -19.49
CA LEU A 332 -12.05 -8.50 -19.57
C LEU A 332 -12.40 -7.34 -20.52
N LEU A 333 -12.36 -6.11 -20.00
CA LEU A 333 -12.63 -4.90 -20.78
C LEU A 333 -11.35 -4.26 -21.33
N LYS A 334 -10.29 -4.22 -20.51
CA LYS A 334 -9.03 -3.55 -20.85
C LYS A 334 -7.86 -4.23 -20.17
N ALA A 335 -6.76 -4.41 -20.90
CA ALA A 335 -5.47 -4.80 -20.34
C ALA A 335 -4.42 -3.75 -20.73
N VAL A 336 -3.72 -3.20 -19.74
CA VAL A 336 -2.67 -2.19 -19.95
C VAL A 336 -1.35 -2.77 -19.48
N GLU A 337 -0.35 -2.78 -20.37
CA GLU A 337 1.02 -3.18 -20.08
C GLU A 337 1.89 -1.94 -19.87
N ILE A 338 2.62 -1.90 -18.75
CA ILE A 338 3.41 -0.75 -18.31
C ILE A 338 4.88 -1.15 -18.24
N ASP A 339 5.71 -0.54 -19.10
CA ASP A 339 7.17 -0.69 -19.10
C ASP A 339 7.84 0.51 -18.42
N TYR A 340 8.44 0.26 -17.25
CA TYR A 340 9.10 1.28 -16.44
C TYR A 340 10.34 1.94 -17.08
N LYS A 341 10.95 1.32 -18.10
CA LYS A 341 12.17 1.87 -18.74
C LYS A 341 11.87 2.83 -19.88
N LYS A 342 10.62 2.91 -20.35
CA LYS A 342 10.20 3.82 -21.40
C LYS A 342 9.15 4.76 -20.84
N ASN A 343 9.52 6.01 -20.55
CA ASN A 343 8.59 7.15 -20.44
C ASN A 343 7.98 7.48 -21.83
N VAL A 344 7.52 6.47 -22.56
CA VAL A 344 6.95 6.55 -23.90
C VAL A 344 5.62 5.85 -23.80
N MET A 345 4.55 6.53 -24.24
CA MET A 345 3.17 6.05 -24.31
C MET A 345 3.07 4.52 -24.36
N ALA A 346 2.50 3.94 -23.29
CA ALA A 346 2.26 2.50 -23.21
C ALA A 346 1.34 2.08 -24.37
N ASN A 347 1.73 1.02 -25.09
CA ASN A 347 0.89 0.46 -26.14
C ASN A 347 -0.38 -0.11 -25.49
N MET A 348 -1.51 0.57 -25.68
CA MET A 348 -2.82 0.08 -25.29
C MET A 348 -3.16 -1.11 -26.22
N ARG A 349 -3.17 -2.34 -25.69
CA ARG A 349 -3.44 -3.54 -26.50
C ARG A 349 -4.85 -4.05 -26.23
N TRP A 350 -5.59 -4.30 -27.31
CA TRP A 350 -6.88 -4.97 -27.27
C TRP A 350 -6.67 -6.49 -27.22
N THR A 351 -7.68 -7.23 -26.77
CA THR A 351 -7.66 -8.65 -26.34
C THR A 351 -6.84 -9.62 -27.22
N ASN A 352 -6.77 -9.40 -28.54
CA ASN A 352 -6.14 -10.36 -29.46
C ASN A 352 -4.61 -10.22 -29.59
N GLU A 353 -4.00 -9.12 -29.12
CA GLU A 353 -2.55 -8.85 -29.27
C GLU A 353 -1.72 -9.17 -28.01
N TRP A 354 -2.38 -9.56 -26.92
CA TRP A 354 -1.72 -9.82 -25.64
C TRP A 354 -1.02 -11.19 -25.55
N ILE A 355 -1.42 -12.13 -26.41
CA ILE A 355 -0.98 -13.54 -26.35
C ILE A 355 0.52 -13.70 -26.67
N ASN A 356 1.17 -12.73 -27.34
CA ASN A 356 2.49 -12.92 -27.98
C ASN A 356 3.67 -12.07 -27.45
N GLY A 357 3.66 -11.57 -26.20
CA GLY A 357 4.72 -10.65 -25.70
C GLY A 357 5.85 -11.30 -24.87
N ASP A 358 7.12 -11.10 -25.27
CA ASP A 358 8.34 -11.62 -24.61
C ASP A 358 8.69 -11.02 -23.23
N GLY A 359 9.34 -11.85 -22.40
CA GLY A 359 9.62 -11.62 -20.97
C GLY A 359 10.57 -10.46 -20.62
N LYS A 360 9.98 -9.35 -20.16
CA LYS A 360 10.63 -8.35 -19.30
C LYS A 360 9.79 -8.14 -18.03
N HIS A 361 10.42 -7.63 -16.96
CA HIS A 361 9.71 -7.18 -15.76
C HIS A 361 8.76 -6.03 -16.11
N GLN A 362 7.47 -6.32 -16.20
CA GLN A 362 6.40 -5.42 -16.63
C GLN A 362 5.31 -5.43 -15.57
N GLU A 363 4.60 -4.33 -15.44
CA GLU A 363 3.36 -4.28 -14.67
C GLU A 363 2.16 -4.27 -15.60
N TYR A 364 1.11 -4.96 -15.20
CA TYR A 364 -0.14 -5.05 -15.92
C TYR A 364 -1.28 -4.52 -15.05
N LEU A 365 -2.23 -3.86 -15.71
CA LEU A 365 -3.54 -3.51 -15.15
C LEU A 365 -4.61 -4.21 -15.97
N PHE A 366 -5.44 -5.03 -15.32
CA PHE A 366 -6.57 -5.71 -15.93
C PHE A 366 -7.86 -5.13 -15.39
N LEU A 367 -8.61 -4.43 -16.24
CA LEU A 367 -9.97 -4.00 -15.95
C LEU A 367 -10.93 -5.06 -16.45
N MET A 368 -11.75 -5.60 -15.55
CA MET A 368 -12.85 -6.50 -15.88
C MET A 368 -14.19 -5.95 -15.38
N GLU A 369 -15.26 -6.32 -16.08
CA GLU A 369 -16.65 -6.14 -15.64
C GLU A 369 -17.18 -7.51 -15.20
N LYS A 370 -17.69 -7.60 -13.97
CA LYS A 370 -18.27 -8.85 -13.46
C LYS A 370 -19.63 -9.11 -14.11
N ASN A 371 -19.95 -10.38 -14.28
CA ASN A 371 -21.30 -10.79 -14.67
C ASN A 371 -22.29 -10.36 -13.58
N ASP A 372 -23.43 -9.81 -13.97
CA ASP A 372 -24.49 -9.45 -13.04
C ASP A 372 -24.95 -10.71 -12.27
N GLN A 373 -24.72 -10.74 -10.96
CA GLN A 373 -25.15 -11.84 -10.08
C GLN A 373 -26.69 -11.96 -9.95
N ASN A 374 -27.46 -11.09 -10.62
CA ASN A 374 -28.93 -11.09 -10.60
C ASN A 374 -29.58 -11.96 -11.70
N ASN A 375 -28.81 -12.62 -12.57
CA ASN A 375 -29.36 -13.45 -13.67
C ASN A 375 -29.23 -14.97 -13.46
N SER A 376 -28.86 -15.43 -12.27
CA SER A 376 -28.77 -16.86 -11.95
C SER A 376 -29.75 -17.27 -10.85
N LEU A 377 -31.04 -17.14 -11.15
CA LEU A 377 -32.07 -18.03 -10.61
C LEU A 377 -32.70 -18.72 -11.82
N PRO A 378 -32.38 -20.00 -12.09
CA PRO A 378 -33.19 -20.79 -12.99
C PRO A 378 -34.56 -20.97 -12.34
N ASN A 379 -35.62 -20.57 -13.06
CA ASN A 379 -36.99 -21.01 -12.78
C ASN A 379 -37.11 -22.52 -12.88
#